data_AF-A0A7V3NAF8-F1
#
_entry.id   AF-A0A7V3NAF8-F1
#
_cell.length_a   1.000
_cell.length_b   1.000
_cell.length_c   1.000
_cell.angle_alpha   90.00
_cell.angle_beta   90.00
_cell.angle_gamma   90.00
#
_symmetry.space_group_name_H-M   'P 1'
#
loop_
_entity.id
_entity.type
_entity.pdbx_description
1 polymer ?
#
loop_
_entity_poly.entity_id
_entity_poly.type
_entity_poly.pdbx_seq_one_letter_code
_entity_poly.pdbx_strand_id
1 'polypeptide(L)'
;MPASPVEAIVHFDELKPGDRVEVEHVVTVGARQWTTRTRGTVVRTERRRHGLHFRRNFDDKVYSDIILLELPDGELTTITMDEFTVLRPIPSAGP
;
A
#
# COMPACT_ATOMS: atom_id res chain seq x y z
N MET A 1 5.17 -30.18 -5.39
CA MET A 1 4.83 -28.84 -5.91
C MET A 1 6.12 -28.04 -5.93
N PRO A 2 6.70 -27.68 -7.08
CA PRO A 2 7.81 -26.74 -7.05
C PRO A 2 7.29 -25.42 -6.47
N ALA A 3 8.00 -24.86 -5.50
CA ALA A 3 7.68 -23.55 -4.96
C ALA A 3 7.74 -22.55 -6.13
N SER A 4 6.62 -21.84 -6.37
CA SER A 4 6.63 -20.66 -7.22
C SER A 4 7.78 -19.75 -6.77
N PRO A 5 8.48 -19.07 -7.71
CA PRO A 5 9.54 -18.15 -7.33
C PRO A 5 8.98 -17.20 -6.28
N VAL A 6 9.68 -17.07 -5.16
CA VAL A 6 9.33 -16.11 -4.12
C VAL A 6 9.42 -14.76 -4.79
N GLU A 7 8.27 -14.23 -5.23
CA GLU A 7 8.18 -12.85 -5.71
C GLU A 7 8.78 -11.99 -4.61
N ALA A 8 9.74 -11.14 -4.97
CA ALA A 8 10.34 -10.24 -4.01
C ALA A 8 9.23 -9.43 -3.35
N ILE A 9 9.07 -9.56 -2.04
CA ILE A 9 8.18 -8.74 -1.23
C ILE A 9 9.06 -7.63 -0.66
N VAL A 10 8.57 -6.39 -0.71
CA VAL A 10 9.26 -5.22 -0.14
C VAL A 10 8.50 -4.75 1.07
N HIS A 11 9.18 -4.35 2.14
CA HIS A 11 8.54 -3.79 3.30
C HIS A 11 8.27 -2.30 3.15
N PHE A 12 7.24 -1.80 3.84
CA PHE A 12 6.83 -0.39 3.76
C PHE A 12 7.96 0.59 4.13
N ASP A 13 8.77 0.25 5.12
CA ASP A 13 9.91 1.02 5.61
C ASP A 13 11.11 1.04 4.65
N GLU A 14 11.13 0.16 3.66
CA GLU A 14 12.16 0.09 2.62
C GLU A 14 11.82 0.93 1.38
N LEU A 15 10.56 1.35 1.24
CA LEU A 15 10.08 2.13 0.08
C LEU A 15 10.72 3.52 0.03
N LYS A 16 11.15 3.90 -1.18
CA LYS A 16 11.72 5.21 -1.47
C LYS A 16 10.89 5.93 -2.53
N PRO A 17 10.85 7.28 -2.50
CA PRO A 17 10.33 8.06 -3.62
C PRO A 17 11.03 7.65 -4.93
N GLY A 18 10.25 7.38 -5.96
CA GLY A 18 10.71 6.89 -7.27
C GLY A 18 10.61 5.37 -7.45
N ASP A 19 10.42 4.58 -6.39
CA ASP A 19 10.25 3.13 -6.53
C ASP A 19 8.94 2.81 -7.25
N ARG A 20 9.00 1.88 -8.22
CA ARG A 20 7.80 1.38 -8.89
C ARG A 20 7.31 0.12 -8.21
N VAL A 21 6.06 0.10 -7.80
CA VAL A 21 5.48 -1.01 -7.03
C VAL A 21 4.12 -1.44 -7.57
N GLU A 22 3.81 -2.72 -7.40
CA GLU A 22 2.46 -3.27 -7.45
C GLU A 22 2.03 -3.48 -6.00
N VAL A 23 0.93 -2.84 -5.64
CA VAL A 23 0.30 -3.00 -4.34
C VAL A 23 -0.95 -3.84 -4.50
N GLU A 24 -1.00 -4.94 -3.77
CA GLU A 24 -2.11 -5.86 -3.76
C GLU A 24 -2.92 -5.69 -2.48
N HIS A 25 -4.22 -5.42 -2.60
CA HIS A 25 -5.13 -5.18 -1.49
C HIS A 25 -6.31 -6.14 -1.53
N VAL A 26 -6.77 -6.50 -0.34
CA VAL A 26 -8.02 -7.21 -0.17
C VAL A 26 -9.17 -6.20 -0.09
N VAL A 27 -10.17 -6.38 -0.94
CA VAL A 27 -11.43 -5.64 -0.91
C VAL A 27 -12.51 -6.57 -0.41
N THR A 28 -13.17 -6.16 0.67
CA THR A 28 -14.28 -6.89 1.28
C THR A 28 -15.57 -6.08 1.14
N VAL A 29 -16.58 -6.66 0.49
CA VAL A 29 -17.91 -6.07 0.33
C VAL A 29 -18.96 -7.09 0.76
N GLY A 30 -19.55 -6.86 1.93
CA GLY A 30 -20.47 -7.81 2.55
C GLY A 30 -19.77 -9.15 2.79
N ALA A 31 -20.34 -10.24 2.26
CA ALA A 31 -19.77 -11.58 2.36
C ALA A 31 -18.78 -11.93 1.21
N ARG A 32 -18.49 -10.98 0.32
CA ARG A 32 -17.58 -11.20 -0.81
C ARG A 32 -16.24 -10.56 -0.52
N GLN A 33 -15.18 -11.26 -0.91
CA GLN A 33 -13.81 -10.80 -0.80
C GLN A 33 -13.10 -11.06 -2.12
N TRP A 34 -12.35 -10.07 -2.59
CA TRP A 34 -11.48 -10.22 -3.76
C TRP A 34 -10.22 -9.39 -3.58
N THR A 35 -9.23 -9.68 -4.41
CA THR A 35 -7.96 -8.95 -4.42
C THR A 35 -7.94 -7.97 -5.58
N THR A 36 -7.46 -6.75 -5.33
CA THR A 36 -7.19 -5.74 -6.35
C THR A 36 -5.70 -5.41 -6.38
N ARG A 37 -5.18 -5.02 -7.55
CA ARG A 37 -3.78 -4.65 -7.75
C ARG A 37 -3.69 -3.25 -8.32
N THR A 38 -2.96 -2.38 -7.62
CA THR A 38 -2.69 -1.01 -8.05
C THR A 38 -1.20 -0.86 -8.32
N ARG A 39 -0.85 -0.35 -9.50
CA ARG A 39 0.56 -0.15 -9.90
C ARG A 39 0.85 1.33 -10.00
N GLY A 40 1.97 1.76 -9.46
CA GLY A 40 2.36 3.16 -9.50
C GLY A 40 3.80 3.39 -9.07
N THR A 41 4.19 4.65 -9.09
CA THR A 41 5.47 5.14 -8.58
C THR A 41 5.24 5.72 -7.19
N VAL A 42 6.06 5.33 -6.22
CA VAL A 42 6.03 5.90 -4.87
C VAL A 42 6.44 7.35 -4.94
N VAL A 43 5.55 8.26 -4.52
CA VAL A 43 5.85 9.69 -4.37
C VAL A 43 6.39 9.94 -2.98
N ARG A 44 5.76 9.36 -1.95
CA ARG A 44 6.24 9.35 -0.57
C ARG A 44 5.50 8.33 0.28
N THR A 45 6.07 8.02 1.44
CA THR A 45 5.42 7.29 2.53
C THR A 45 5.19 8.22 3.73
N GLU A 46 4.12 7.99 4.48
CA GLU A 46 3.77 8.79 5.65
C GLU A 46 3.12 7.93 6.73
N ARG A 47 3.51 8.11 7.98
CA ARG A 47 2.76 7.61 9.14
C ARG A 47 1.84 8.71 9.65
N ARG A 48 0.58 8.69 9.22
CA ARG A 48 -0.37 9.78 9.43
C ARG A 48 -1.24 9.53 10.65
N ARG A 49 -1.30 10.51 11.56
CA ARG A 49 -2.24 10.50 12.69
C ARG A 49 -3.66 10.77 12.19
N HIS A 50 -4.63 9.99 12.65
CA HIS A 50 -6.05 10.23 12.35
C HIS A 50 -6.94 10.05 13.58
N GLY A 51 -8.18 10.53 13.46
CA GLY A 51 -9.20 10.39 14.50
C GLY A 51 -9.85 9.01 14.46
N LEU A 52 -10.57 8.70 15.53
CA LEU A 52 -11.46 7.56 15.62
C LEU A 52 -12.89 8.00 15.34
N HIS A 53 -13.70 7.12 14.74
CA HIS A 53 -15.11 7.40 14.45
C HIS A 53 -15.99 7.50 15.71
N PHE A 54 -15.50 7.02 16.85
CA PHE A 54 -16.19 7.04 18.15
C PHE A 54 -15.27 7.60 19.24
N ARG A 55 -15.88 8.15 20.29
CA ARG A 55 -15.17 8.79 21.38
C ARG A 55 -14.49 7.74 22.26
N ARG A 56 -13.18 7.58 22.14
CA ARG A 56 -12.33 6.84 23.10
C ARG A 56 -11.69 7.80 24.09
N ASN A 57 -10.84 7.27 24.96
CA ASN A 57 -10.02 8.08 25.86
C ASN A 57 -9.27 9.17 25.05
N PHE A 58 -9.14 10.37 25.60
CA PHE A 58 -8.62 11.54 24.88
C PHE A 58 -7.16 11.39 24.43
N ASP A 59 -6.41 10.52 25.09
CA ASP A 59 -5.00 10.23 24.78
C ASP A 59 -4.83 9.04 23.82
N ASP A 60 -5.92 8.49 23.28
CA ASP A 60 -5.83 7.44 22.27
C ASP A 60 -5.36 8.03 20.92
N LYS A 61 -4.15 7.66 20.50
CA LYS A 61 -3.51 8.14 19.27
C LYS A 61 -3.47 7.01 18.27
N VAL A 62 -4.14 7.19 17.15
CA VAL A 62 -4.18 6.22 16.06
C VAL A 62 -3.45 6.77 14.85
N TYR A 63 -2.68 5.89 14.22
CA TYR A 63 -1.85 6.19 13.06
C TYR A 63 -2.11 5.15 11.98
N SER A 64 -2.07 5.58 10.73
CA SER A 64 -2.02 4.70 9.57
C SER A 64 -0.73 4.92 8.80
N ASP A 65 -0.15 3.84 8.31
CA ASP A 65 0.92 3.91 7.33
C ASP A 65 0.31 4.07 5.93
N ILE A 66 0.79 5.08 5.21
CA ILE A 66 0.20 5.55 3.97
C ILE A 66 1.27 5.65 2.89
N ILE A 67 0.94 5.22 1.68
CA ILE A 67 1.76 5.41 0.47
C ILE A 67 1.00 6.37 -0.45
N LEU A 68 1.64 7.47 -0.84
CA LEU A 68 1.19 8.29 -1.96
C LEU A 68 1.80 7.72 -3.24
N LEU A 69 0.95 7.25 -4.15
CA LEU A 69 1.34 6.71 -5.44
C LEU A 69 0.95 7.65 -6.57
N GLU A 70 1.83 7.77 -7.55
CA GLU A 70 1.53 8.31 -8.87
C GLU A 70 1.22 7.15 -9.82
N LEU A 71 0.03 7.18 -10.41
CA LEU A 71 -0.44 6.19 -11.38
C LEU A 71 0.19 6.43 -12.76
N PRO A 72 0.11 5.46 -13.70
CA PRO A 72 0.72 5.60 -15.02
C PRO A 72 0.23 6.80 -15.86
N ASP A 73 -0.94 7.34 -15.55
CA ASP A 73 -1.54 8.52 -16.20
C ASP A 73 -1.23 9.83 -15.46
N GLY A 74 -0.43 9.78 -14.38
CA GLY A 74 -0.06 10.92 -13.55
C GLY A 74 -1.07 11.23 -12.44
N GLU A 75 -2.17 10.47 -12.32
CA GLU A 75 -3.10 10.64 -11.20
C GLU A 75 -2.42 10.27 -9.87
N LEU A 76 -2.65 11.07 -8.83
CA LEU A 76 -2.19 10.76 -7.48
C LEU A 76 -3.26 10.01 -6.70
N THR A 77 -2.90 8.84 -6.19
CA THR A 77 -3.76 8.06 -5.31
C THR A 77 -3.07 7.75 -3.99
N THR A 78 -3.85 7.53 -2.95
CA THR A 78 -3.35 7.24 -1.61
C THR A 78 -3.76 5.85 -1.20
N ILE A 79 -2.78 5.05 -0.79
CA ILE A 79 -3.00 3.70 -0.29
C ILE A 79 -2.72 3.66 1.20
N THR A 80 -3.66 3.13 1.98
CA THR A 80 -3.48 2.87 3.41
C THR A 80 -3.09 1.41 3.60
N MET A 81 -2.01 1.17 4.33
CA MET A 81 -1.48 -0.17 4.62
C MET A 81 -2.33 -0.89 5.67
N ASP A 82 -2.47 -2.20 5.49
CA ASP A 82 -2.99 -3.13 6.49
C ASP A 82 -2.19 -4.45 6.49
N GLU A 83 -2.55 -5.38 7.38
CA GLU A 83 -1.88 -6.67 7.54
C GLU A 83 -2.04 -7.64 6.36
N PHE A 84 -2.92 -7.33 5.40
CA PHE A 84 -3.18 -8.15 4.21
C PHE A 84 -2.61 -7.52 2.93
N THR A 85 -2.02 -6.34 3.03
CA THR A 85 -1.44 -5.63 1.90
C THR A 85 -0.11 -6.24 1.51
N VAL A 86 0.07 -6.56 0.23
CA VAL A 86 1.33 -7.09 -0.31
C VAL A 86 1.95 -6.09 -1.28
N LEU A 87 3.20 -5.72 -1.03
CA LEU A 87 3.99 -4.84 -1.88
C LEU A 87 4.99 -5.67 -2.70
N ARG A 88 4.93 -5.52 -4.02
CA ARG A 88 5.89 -6.14 -4.95
C ARG A 88 6.62 -5.05 -5.74
N PRO A 89 7.94 -5.11 -5.87
CA PRO A 89 8.67 -4.20 -6.72
C PRO A 89 8.37 -4.55 -8.18
N ILE A 90 8.16 -3.54 -9.00
CA ILE A 90 8.06 -3.68 -10.45
C ILE A 90 9.38 -3.17 -11.03
N PRO A 91 10.03 -3.90 -11.95
CA PRO A 91 11.14 -3.35 -12.69
C PRO A 91 10.72 -2.01 -13.30
N SER A 92 11.44 -0.94 -13.01
CA SER A 92 11.31 0.28 -13.78
C SER A 92 11.62 -0.11 -15.22
N ALA A 93 10.65 0.03 -16.13
CA ALA A 93 10.96 0.01 -17.54
C ALA A 93 12.02 1.10 -17.75
N GLY A 94 13.26 0.68 -18.01
CA GLY A 94 14.33 1.59 -18.37
C GLY A 94 13.96 2.35 -19.66
N PRO A 95 14.73 3.39 -20.01
CA PRO A 95 14.53 4.11 -21.26
C PRO A 95 14.61 3.18 -22.49
#